data_AF-A0A0Q7JL82-F1
#
_entry.id   AF-A0A0Q7JL82-F1
#
_cell.length_a   1.000
_cell.length_b   1.000
_cell.length_c   1.000
_cell.angle_alpha   90.00
_cell.angle_beta   90.00
_cell.angle_gamma   90.00
#
_symmetry.space_group_name_H-M   'P 1'
#
loop_
_entity.id
_entity.type
_entity.pdbx_description
1 polymer ?
#
loop_
_entity_poly.entity_id
_entity_poly.type
_entity_poly.pdbx_seq_one_letter_code
_entity_poly.pdbx_strand_id
1 'polypeptide(L)'
;MSVSPETRAAAASPDAERPSLGEMFGEVSKDLSQLVRQEVELAKAEAKESATRAGKGAGMLVGAAEAAQLALVFLSVAVWWGLGNAIGRGWSALVVTVVWAVVAAALGLLGKKQVSSVNGLPRTAQTVKEIPPALKPHEEQR
;
A
#
# COMPACT_ATOMS: atom_id res chain seq x y z
N MET A 1 -77.36 -34.44 26.47
CA MET A 1 -76.71 -34.98 27.68
C MET A 1 -75.29 -35.31 27.27
N SER A 2 -74.21 -34.61 27.59
CA SER A 2 -73.93 -33.54 28.55
C SER A 2 -72.72 -32.77 28.00
N VAL A 3 -72.89 -31.47 27.76
CA VAL A 3 -71.79 -30.53 27.48
C VAL A 3 -71.25 -30.11 28.85
N SER A 4 -69.97 -30.35 29.12
CA SER A 4 -69.30 -29.81 30.30
C SER A 4 -68.53 -28.55 29.91
N PRO A 5 -68.61 -27.46 30.70
CA PRO A 5 -67.95 -26.20 30.40
C PRO A 5 -66.59 -26.16 31.10
N GLU A 6 -65.49 -26.06 30.35
CA GLU A 6 -64.23 -25.58 30.91
C GLU A 6 -64.05 -24.10 30.55
N THR A 7 -64.49 -23.26 31.48
CA THR A 7 -64.02 -21.88 31.59
C THR A 7 -62.57 -21.91 32.02
N ARG A 8 -61.64 -21.60 31.13
CA ARG A 8 -60.36 -20.99 31.51
C ARG A 8 -60.20 -19.67 30.78
N ALA A 9 -60.77 -18.63 31.38
CA ALA A 9 -60.24 -17.30 31.25
C ALA A 9 -58.85 -17.28 31.91
N ALA A 10 -57.79 -17.09 31.12
CA ALA A 10 -56.52 -16.58 31.61
C ALA A 10 -55.75 -16.01 30.42
N ALA A 11 -55.93 -14.70 30.24
CA ALA A 11 -55.00 -13.75 29.63
C ALA A 11 -54.37 -14.16 28.28
N ALA A 12 -54.87 -13.54 27.22
CA ALA A 12 -53.95 -12.90 26.30
C ALA A 12 -52.97 -12.09 27.18
N SER A 13 -51.69 -12.49 27.27
CA SER A 13 -50.65 -11.63 27.82
C SER A 13 -50.55 -10.43 26.88
N PRO A 14 -51.03 -9.23 27.27
CA PRO A 14 -50.83 -8.03 26.50
C PRO A 14 -49.54 -7.39 27.02
N ASP A 15 -48.45 -8.13 26.96
CA ASP A 15 -47.10 -7.63 27.17
C ASP A 15 -46.18 -8.48 26.29
N ALA A 16 -46.30 -8.26 24.99
CA ALA A 16 -45.07 -8.19 24.21
C ALA A 16 -44.28 -7.05 24.86
N GLU A 17 -43.46 -7.41 25.86
CA GLU A 17 -42.56 -6.52 26.58
C GLU A 17 -41.85 -5.69 25.52
N ARG A 18 -42.28 -4.44 25.38
CA ARG A 18 -41.60 -3.50 24.49
C ARG A 18 -40.19 -3.43 25.06
N PRO A 19 -39.15 -3.73 24.25
CA PRO A 19 -37.79 -3.74 24.74
C PRO A 19 -37.54 -2.44 25.50
N SER A 20 -37.00 -2.57 26.71
CA SER A 20 -36.77 -1.40 27.54
C SER A 20 -35.84 -0.44 26.78
N LEU A 21 -35.97 0.87 27.02
CA LEU A 21 -35.11 1.85 26.33
C LEU A 21 -33.61 1.55 26.50
N GLY A 22 -33.22 0.92 27.62
CA GLY A 22 -31.85 0.46 27.86
C GLY A 22 -31.42 -0.74 26.99
N GLU A 23 -32.35 -1.64 26.67
CA GLU A 23 -32.12 -2.78 25.78
C GLU A 23 -31.91 -2.34 24.34
N MET A 24 -32.75 -1.42 23.84
CA MET A 24 -32.59 -0.85 22.50
C MET A 24 -31.27 -0.08 22.35
N PHE A 25 -30.87 0.66 23.40
CA PHE A 25 -29.58 1.37 23.40
C PHE A 25 -28.39 0.41 23.41
N GLY A 26 -28.50 -0.71 24.13
CA GLY A 26 -27.49 -1.77 24.15
C GLY A 26 -27.34 -2.44 22.79
N GLU A 27 -28.45 -2.68 22.09
CA GLU A 27 -28.47 -3.27 20.75
C GLU A 27 -27.86 -2.32 19.71
N VAL A 28 -28.24 -1.05 19.68
CA VAL A 28 -27.63 -0.03 18.79
C VAL A 28 -26.13 0.15 19.06
N SER A 29 -25.71 0.14 20.33
CA SER A 29 -24.29 0.24 20.70
C SER A 29 -23.48 -0.97 20.21
N LYS A 30 -24.08 -2.15 20.26
CA LYS A 30 -23.49 -3.39 19.77
C LYS A 30 -23.38 -3.39 18.24
N ASP A 31 -24.42 -2.92 17.54
CA ASP A 31 -24.42 -2.81 16.08
C ASP A 31 -23.37 -1.82 15.59
N LEU A 32 -23.22 -0.66 16.26
CA LEU A 32 -22.19 0.31 15.93
C LEU A 32 -20.79 -0.24 16.17
N SER A 33 -20.58 -0.97 17.28
CA SER A 33 -19.32 -1.66 17.56
C SER A 33 -18.99 -2.71 16.50
N GLN A 34 -20.01 -3.44 16.01
CA GLN A 34 -19.85 -4.39 14.91
C GLN A 34 -19.48 -3.68 13.61
N LEU A 35 -20.12 -2.56 13.28
CA LEU A 35 -19.83 -1.80 12.06
C LEU A 35 -18.39 -1.27 12.06
N VAL A 36 -17.95 -0.65 13.16
CA VAL A 36 -16.57 -0.17 13.30
C VAL A 36 -15.58 -1.31 13.09
N ARG A 37 -15.84 -2.48 13.67
CA ARG A 37 -14.98 -3.65 13.52
C ARG A 37 -14.97 -4.16 12.08
N GLN A 38 -16.11 -4.14 11.39
CA GLN A 38 -16.19 -4.51 9.97
C GLN A 38 -15.42 -3.54 9.08
N GLU A 39 -15.55 -2.24 9.29
CA GLU A 39 -14.79 -1.21 8.55
C GLU A 39 -13.28 -1.38 8.75
N VAL A 40 -12.84 -1.70 9.96
CA VAL A 40 -11.41 -1.99 10.23
C VAL A 40 -10.97 -3.25 9.49
N GLU A 41 -11.75 -4.33 9.51
CA GLU A 41 -11.41 -5.56 8.78
C GLU A 41 -11.43 -5.35 7.26
N LEU A 42 -12.35 -4.53 6.75
CA LEU A 42 -12.42 -4.14 5.34
C LEU A 42 -11.19 -3.32 4.95
N ALA A 43 -10.88 -2.26 5.69
CA ALA A 43 -9.71 -1.42 5.45
C ALA A 43 -8.41 -2.25 5.51
N LYS A 44 -8.33 -3.24 6.41
CA LYS A 44 -7.22 -4.17 6.49
C LYS A 44 -7.15 -5.09 5.27
N ALA A 45 -8.28 -5.59 4.78
CA ALA A 45 -8.36 -6.39 3.58
C ALA A 45 -7.92 -5.59 2.34
N GLU A 46 -8.44 -4.37 2.16
CA GLU A 46 -8.05 -3.46 1.07
C GLU A 46 -6.58 -3.07 1.14
N ALA A 47 -6.06 -2.77 2.33
CA ALA A 47 -4.65 -2.48 2.53
C ALA A 47 -3.76 -3.67 2.16
N LYS A 48 -4.15 -4.89 2.55
CA LYS A 48 -3.42 -6.12 2.20
C LYS A 48 -3.46 -6.40 0.70
N GLU A 49 -4.61 -6.22 0.06
CA GLU A 49 -4.74 -6.36 -1.39
C GLU A 49 -3.89 -5.33 -2.13
N SER A 50 -3.97 -4.07 -1.71
CA SER A 50 -3.17 -2.97 -2.26
C SER A 50 -1.68 -3.25 -2.11
N ALA A 51 -1.23 -3.64 -0.92
CA ALA A 51 0.16 -4.01 -0.65
C ALA A 51 0.62 -5.20 -1.52
N THR A 52 -0.25 -6.20 -1.71
CA THR A 52 0.06 -7.36 -2.55
C THR A 52 0.19 -6.97 -4.02
N ARG A 53 -0.74 -6.16 -4.54
CA ARG A 53 -0.70 -5.66 -5.93
C ARG A 53 0.52 -4.77 -6.16
N ALA A 54 0.79 -3.84 -5.24
CA ALA A 54 1.97 -2.99 -5.28
C ALA A 54 3.26 -3.82 -5.21
N GLY A 55 3.32 -4.83 -4.32
CA GLY A 55 4.46 -5.72 -4.18
C GLY A 55 4.73 -6.55 -5.43
N LYS A 56 3.69 -7.11 -6.06
CA LYS A 56 3.82 -7.80 -7.35
C LYS A 56 4.31 -6.87 -8.45
N GLY A 57 3.72 -5.67 -8.55
CA GLY A 57 4.14 -4.66 -9.52
C GLY A 57 5.61 -4.27 -9.35
N ALA A 58 6.01 -3.96 -8.11
CA ALA A 58 7.40 -3.66 -7.79
C ALA A 58 8.34 -4.84 -8.12
N GLY A 59 7.95 -6.07 -7.79
CA GLY A 59 8.71 -7.28 -8.14
C GLY A 59 8.87 -7.47 -9.65
N MET A 60 7.82 -7.23 -10.44
CA MET A 60 7.88 -7.28 -11.90
C MET A 60 8.80 -6.20 -12.47
N LEU A 61 8.79 -4.99 -11.91
CA LEU A 61 9.69 -3.91 -12.34
C LEU A 61 11.15 -4.22 -12.03
N VAL A 62 11.45 -4.78 -10.85
CA VAL A 62 12.81 -5.25 -10.52
C VAL A 62 13.24 -6.36 -11.46
N GLY A 63 12.38 -7.35 -11.71
CA GLY A 63 12.65 -8.43 -12.65
C GLY A 63 12.88 -7.93 -14.08
N ALA A 64 12.09 -6.95 -14.55
CA ALA A 64 12.26 -6.34 -15.86
C ALA A 64 13.57 -5.55 -15.95
N ALA A 65 13.96 -4.83 -14.89
CA ALA A 65 15.23 -4.12 -14.84
C ALA A 65 16.42 -5.09 -14.93
N GLU A 66 16.38 -6.20 -14.20
CA GLU A 66 17.45 -7.22 -14.25
C GLU A 66 17.50 -7.92 -15.61
N ALA A 67 16.35 -8.27 -16.19
CA ALA A 67 16.28 -8.85 -17.52
C ALA A 67 16.82 -7.89 -18.60
N ALA A 68 16.50 -6.60 -18.51
CA ALA A 68 17.05 -5.57 -19.39
C ALA A 68 18.56 -5.42 -19.20
N GLN A 69 19.06 -5.46 -17.97
CA GLN A 69 20.49 -5.42 -17.67
C GLN A 69 21.23 -6.61 -18.32
N LEU A 70 20.71 -7.83 -18.19
CA LEU A 70 21.29 -9.01 -18.84
C LEU A 70 21.27 -8.88 -20.36
N ALA A 71 20.16 -8.40 -20.94
CA ALA A 71 20.07 -8.16 -22.38
C ALA A 71 21.12 -7.15 -22.86
N LEU A 72 21.36 -6.07 -22.10
CA LEU A 72 22.39 -5.07 -22.40
C LEU A 72 23.81 -5.65 -22.31
N VAL A 73 24.08 -6.54 -21.35
CA VAL A 73 25.36 -7.24 -21.26
C VAL A 73 25.59 -8.12 -22.50
N PHE A 74 24.62 -8.95 -22.88
CA PHE A 74 24.73 -9.80 -24.07
C PHE A 74 24.83 -8.99 -25.36
N LEU A 75 24.09 -7.89 -25.47
CA LEU A 75 24.20 -6.96 -26.59
C LEU A 75 25.61 -6.36 -26.66
N SER A 76 26.20 -5.98 -25.52
CA SER A 76 27.56 -5.44 -25.47
C SER A 76 28.59 -6.45 -25.95
N VAL A 77 28.45 -7.72 -25.54
CA VAL A 77 29.31 -8.82 -26.01
C VAL A 77 29.13 -9.04 -27.51
N ALA A 78 27.89 -9.04 -28.00
CA ALA A 78 27.60 -9.20 -29.42
C ALA A 78 28.21 -8.07 -30.27
N VAL A 79 28.08 -6.83 -29.83
CA VAL A 79 28.70 -5.65 -30.49
C VAL A 79 30.21 -5.76 -30.44
N TRP A 80 30.80 -6.11 -29.30
CA TRP A 80 32.24 -6.31 -29.18
C TRP A 80 32.72 -7.36 -30.18
N TRP A 81 32.11 -8.55 -30.20
CA TRP A 81 32.48 -9.61 -31.14
C TRP A 81 32.28 -9.21 -32.60
N GLY A 82 31.17 -8.55 -32.92
CA GLY A 82 30.87 -8.06 -34.27
C GLY A 82 31.91 -7.05 -34.77
N LEU A 83 32.23 -6.04 -33.97
CA LEU A 83 33.29 -5.07 -34.29
C LEU A 83 34.67 -5.72 -34.28
N GLY A 84 34.87 -6.75 -33.47
CA GLY A 84 36.14 -7.46 -33.33
C GLY A 84 36.66 -8.01 -34.64
N ASN A 85 35.76 -8.41 -35.54
CA ASN A 85 36.10 -8.89 -36.88
C ASN A 85 36.55 -7.78 -37.84
N ALA A 86 36.17 -6.52 -37.58
CA ALA A 86 36.48 -5.38 -38.43
C ALA A 86 37.70 -4.59 -37.96
N ILE A 87 37.81 -4.33 -36.65
CA ILE A 87 38.84 -3.43 -36.08
C ILE A 87 39.74 -4.11 -35.03
N GLY A 88 39.54 -5.41 -34.78
CA GLY A 88 40.25 -6.16 -33.75
C GLY A 88 39.63 -6.02 -32.37
N ARG A 89 39.64 -7.13 -31.61
CA ARG A 89 38.93 -7.24 -30.33
C ARG A 89 39.35 -6.20 -29.29
N GLY A 90 40.62 -5.78 -29.27
CA GLY A 90 41.09 -4.74 -28.33
C GLY A 90 40.44 -3.38 -28.58
N TRP A 91 40.40 -2.92 -29.83
CA TRP A 91 39.77 -1.65 -30.20
C TRP A 91 38.26 -1.70 -30.05
N SER A 92 37.63 -2.83 -30.34
CA SER A 92 36.19 -3.03 -30.09
C SER A 92 35.83 -2.89 -28.62
N ALA A 93 36.67 -3.42 -27.71
CA ALA A 93 36.49 -3.26 -26.27
C ALA A 93 36.47 -1.78 -25.86
N LEU A 94 37.42 -1.00 -26.39
CA LEU A 94 37.50 0.44 -26.13
C LEU A 94 36.28 1.18 -26.64
N VAL A 95 35.81 0.87 -27.85
CA VAL A 95 34.60 1.49 -28.42
C VAL A 95 33.38 1.20 -27.54
N VAL A 96 33.14 -0.06 -27.17
CA VAL A 96 32.00 -0.43 -26.32
C VAL A 96 32.11 0.24 -24.93
N THR A 97 33.32 0.34 -24.38
CA THR A 97 33.56 1.02 -23.10
C THR A 97 33.24 2.52 -23.18
N VAL A 98 33.67 3.20 -24.25
CA VAL A 98 33.37 4.62 -24.45
C VAL A 98 31.86 4.86 -24.60
N VAL A 99 31.16 4.00 -25.33
CA VAL A 99 29.69 4.07 -25.45
C VAL A 99 29.02 3.99 -24.08
N TRP A 100 29.40 3.01 -23.25
CA TRP A 100 28.86 2.89 -21.90
C TRP A 100 29.25 4.05 -20.98
N ALA A 101 30.46 4.59 -21.10
CA ALA A 101 30.87 5.77 -20.35
C ALA A 101 30.00 6.99 -20.69
N VAL A 102 29.66 7.19 -21.96
CA VAL A 102 28.75 8.26 -22.40
C VAL A 102 27.33 8.04 -21.85
N VAL A 103 26.80 6.81 -21.96
CA VAL A 103 25.48 6.47 -21.40
C VAL A 103 25.44 6.70 -19.89
N ALA A 104 26.45 6.25 -19.16
CA ALA A 104 26.56 6.43 -17.72
C ALA A 104 26.65 7.92 -17.32
N ALA A 105 27.45 8.71 -18.04
CA ALA A 105 27.54 10.15 -17.81
C ALA A 105 26.18 10.84 -18.03
N ALA A 106 25.49 10.51 -19.13
CA ALA A 106 24.16 11.06 -19.43
C ALA A 106 23.14 10.69 -18.34
N LEU A 107 23.04 9.41 -17.98
CA LEU A 107 22.13 8.94 -16.93
C LEU A 107 22.46 9.54 -15.57
N GLY A 108 23.74 9.66 -15.21
CA GLY A 108 24.19 10.30 -13.97
C GLY A 108 23.79 11.78 -13.89
N LEU A 109 23.93 12.52 -15.00
CA LEU A 109 23.51 13.93 -15.07
C LEU A 109 21.99 14.08 -14.99
N LEU A 110 21.23 13.25 -15.72
CA LEU A 110 19.77 13.26 -15.69
C LEU A 110 19.25 12.88 -14.30
N GLY A 111 19.83 11.84 -13.69
CA GLY A 111 19.50 11.39 -12.34
C GLY A 111 19.77 12.48 -11.31
N LYS A 112 20.95 13.11 -11.37
CA LYS A 112 21.29 14.25 -10.51
C LYS A 112 20.28 15.38 -10.65
N LYS A 113 19.88 15.72 -11.89
CA LYS A 113 18.87 16.75 -12.16
C LYS A 113 17.52 16.39 -11.53
N GLN A 114 17.05 15.17 -11.74
CA GLN A 114 15.79 14.70 -11.16
C GLN A 114 15.80 14.75 -9.64
N VAL A 115 16.84 14.21 -8.98
CA VAL A 115 16.96 14.25 -7.52
C VAL A 115 17.01 15.69 -7.01
N SER A 116 17.76 16.57 -7.67
CA SER A 116 17.85 17.98 -7.28
C SER A 116 16.55 18.77 -7.48
N SER A 117 15.67 18.30 -8.38
CA SER A 117 14.36 18.92 -8.64
C SER A 117 13.27 18.48 -7.67
N VAL A 118 13.52 17.44 -6.87
CA VAL A 118 12.61 17.06 -5.78
C VAL A 118 12.75 18.10 -4.67
N ASN A 119 11.95 19.16 -4.75
CA ASN A 119 11.65 20.01 -3.61
C ASN A 119 10.96 19.13 -2.56
N GLY A 120 11.70 18.62 -1.58
CA GLY A 120 11.14 17.82 -0.48
C GLY A 120 9.97 18.56 0.18
N LEU A 121 8.96 17.85 0.70
CA LEU A 121 7.66 18.36 1.20
C LEU A 121 7.78 19.59 2.12
N PRO A 122 7.89 20.82 1.58
CA PRO A 122 8.35 21.96 2.37
C PRO A 122 7.18 22.48 3.21
N ARG A 123 5.96 22.35 2.68
CA ARG A 123 4.70 22.64 3.34
C ARG A 123 4.48 21.72 4.54
N THR A 124 4.67 20.42 4.39
CA THR A 124 4.54 19.45 5.50
C THR A 124 5.61 19.70 6.57
N ALA A 125 6.85 20.00 6.15
CA ALA A 125 7.91 20.35 7.09
C ALA A 125 7.63 21.67 7.83
N GLN A 126 6.95 22.63 7.22
CA GLN A 126 6.49 23.87 7.87
C GLN A 126 5.32 23.60 8.82
N THR A 127 4.31 22.84 8.39
CA THR A 127 3.17 22.47 9.23
C THR A 127 3.60 21.71 10.48
N VAL A 128 4.59 20.80 10.39
CA VAL A 128 5.14 20.10 11.56
C VAL A 128 5.90 21.04 12.52
N LYS A 129 6.52 22.10 12.00
CA LYS A 129 7.19 23.13 12.81
C LYS A 129 6.22 24.10 13.48
N GLU A 130 5.01 24.25 12.94
CA GLU A 130 3.94 25.10 13.48
C GLU A 130 3.13 24.40 14.58
N ILE A 131 3.31 23.09 14.80
CA ILE A 131 2.64 22.35 15.88
C ILE A 131 3.18 22.88 17.23
N PRO A 132 2.34 23.55 18.06
CA PRO A 132 2.77 24.05 19.34
C PRO A 132 3.28 22.90 20.22
N PRO A 133 4.30 23.12 21.07
CA PRO A 133 4.84 22.08 21.95
C PRO A 133 3.80 21.51 22.94
N ALA A 134 2.63 22.15 23.07
CA ALA A 134 1.48 21.69 23.85
C ALA A 134 0.69 20.52 23.21
N LEU A 135 0.93 20.20 21.92
CA LEU A 135 0.35 19.04 21.23
C LEU A 135 1.32 17.86 21.14
N LYS A 136 2.47 17.92 21.84
CA LYS A 136 3.27 16.72 22.07
C LYS A 136 2.45 15.79 22.97
N PRO A 137 2.19 14.55 22.57
CA PRO A 137 1.67 13.55 23.50
C PRO A 137 2.61 13.54 24.71
N HIS A 138 2.09 13.89 25.89
CA HIS A 138 2.84 13.65 27.11
C HIS A 138 3.06 12.14 27.15
N GLU A 139 4.31 11.71 26.96
CA GLU A 139 4.70 10.35 27.32
C GLU A 139 4.34 10.21 28.79
N GLU A 140 3.24 9.51 29.03
CA GLU A 140 2.74 9.16 30.34
C GLU A 140 3.83 8.29 30.97
N GLN A 141 4.71 8.93 31.75
CA GLN A 141 5.72 8.29 32.56
C GLN A 141 5.03 7.27 33.46
N ARG A 142 5.20 6.00 33.13
CA ARG A 142 4.89 4.87 34.01
C ARG A 142 6.11 4.47 34.82
#